data_AF-A0A1G9R7D2-F1
#
_entry.id   AF-A0A1G9R7D2-F1
#
_cell.length_a   1.000
_cell.length_b   1.000
_cell.length_c   1.000
_cell.angle_alpha   90.00
_cell.angle_beta   90.00
_cell.angle_gamma   90.00
#
_symmetry.space_group_name_H-M   'P 1'
#
loop_
_entity.id
_entity.type
_entity.pdbx_description
1 polymer ?
#
loop_
_entity_poly.entity_id
_entity_poly.type
_entity_poly.pdbx_seq_one_letter_code
_entity_poly.pdbx_strand_id
1 'polypeptide(L)'
;MRSPRIGEMVGEGDMSLAVTEYPFFELMWTMLVFFCWIIWIWLLVVIFGDLFRRPDISGWGKAGWTVVLLLLPLLGVLIYLIAQGRHMGERRAADERAAQDEFAARVRSVSAEDNAADLIAKAKRLLDEGTISEKEYQELKRKALTS
;
A
#
# COMPACT_ATOMS: atom_id res chain seq x y z
N MET A 1 -3.54 45.49 26.62
CA MET A 1 -2.89 45.46 25.29
C MET A 1 -1.66 44.56 25.39
N ARG A 2 -1.79 43.28 25.02
CA ARG A 2 -0.68 42.31 24.98
C ARG A 2 -0.99 41.32 23.87
N SER A 3 -0.47 41.57 22.67
CA SER A 3 -0.15 40.46 21.74
C SER A 3 1.07 39.74 22.34
N PRO A 4 1.21 38.41 22.25
CA PRO A 4 1.55 37.78 20.96
C PRO A 4 1.07 36.32 20.80
N ARG A 5 1.09 35.79 19.56
CA ARG A 5 1.56 34.42 19.27
C ARG A 5 1.81 34.25 17.77
N ILE A 6 3.04 34.53 17.38
CA ILE A 6 3.66 34.27 16.07
C ILE A 6 4.59 33.06 16.22
N GLY A 7 4.06 31.88 16.55
CA GLY A 7 4.93 30.74 16.88
C GLY A 7 4.38 29.32 16.75
N GLU A 8 3.11 29.10 16.41
CA GLU A 8 2.52 27.73 16.42
C GLU A 8 1.98 27.25 15.06
N MET A 9 2.32 27.90 13.95
CA MET A 9 1.80 27.54 12.62
C MET A 9 2.86 27.00 11.65
N VAL A 10 3.94 26.39 12.14
CA VAL A 10 5.04 25.86 11.28
C VAL A 10 5.21 24.33 11.39
N GLY A 11 4.29 23.62 12.05
CA GLY A 11 4.52 22.21 12.40
C GLY A 11 3.85 21.14 11.53
N GLU A 12 2.89 21.46 10.65
CA GLU A 12 1.98 20.44 10.10
C GLU A 12 1.94 20.35 8.55
N GLY A 13 2.77 21.14 7.85
CA GLY A 13 2.73 21.22 6.38
C GLY A 13 3.68 20.31 5.61
N ASP A 14 4.66 19.67 6.25
CA ASP A 14 5.83 19.11 5.54
C ASP A 14 5.85 17.56 5.45
N MET A 15 4.88 16.87 6.04
CA MET A 15 4.89 15.39 6.14
C MET A 15 3.84 14.70 5.27
N SER A 16 3.31 15.38 4.24
CA SER A 16 2.38 14.75 3.27
C SER A 16 2.74 14.98 1.79
N LEU A 17 3.75 15.80 1.49
CA LEU A 17 4.03 16.22 0.11
C LEU A 17 4.95 15.24 -0.66
N ALA A 18 5.67 14.34 0.02
CA ALA A 18 6.58 13.41 -0.65
C ALA A 18 5.91 12.14 -1.22
N VAL A 19 4.63 11.88 -0.93
CA VAL A 19 3.89 10.70 -1.42
C VAL A 19 3.31 10.91 -2.83
N THR A 20 3.42 12.12 -3.38
CA THR A 20 2.74 12.50 -4.64
C THR A 20 3.69 12.75 -5.81
N GLU A 21 4.99 12.50 -5.65
CA GLU A 21 6.00 13.04 -6.58
C GLU A 21 6.09 12.30 -7.94
N TYR A 22 5.57 11.06 -8.10
CA TYR A 22 5.76 10.31 -9.37
C TYR A 22 4.59 9.48 -9.95
N PRO A 23 3.30 9.81 -9.79
CA PRO A 23 2.21 9.09 -10.47
C PRO A 23 2.30 9.20 -12.01
N PHE A 24 2.82 10.31 -12.55
CA PHE A 24 3.01 10.50 -13.99
C PHE A 24 4.10 9.58 -14.56
N PHE A 25 5.24 9.47 -13.88
CA PHE A 25 6.34 8.62 -14.35
C PHE A 25 5.96 7.14 -14.32
N GLU A 26 5.28 6.69 -13.28
CA GLU A 26 4.75 5.32 -13.17
C GLU A 26 3.70 5.04 -14.28
N LEU A 27 2.81 5.99 -14.57
CA LEU A 27 1.83 5.84 -15.66
C LEU A 27 2.50 5.85 -17.04
N MET A 28 3.47 6.73 -17.27
CA MET A 28 4.22 6.80 -18.53
C MET A 28 5.06 5.52 -18.73
N TRP A 29 5.66 5.01 -17.65
CA TRP A 29 6.43 3.78 -17.63
C TRP A 29 5.55 2.56 -17.92
N THR A 30 4.41 2.43 -17.26
CA THR A 30 3.46 1.35 -17.54
C THR A 30 2.92 1.40 -18.96
N MET A 31 2.63 2.59 -19.51
CA MET A 31 2.25 2.77 -20.91
C MET A 31 3.38 2.37 -21.88
N LEU A 32 4.63 2.73 -21.57
CA LEU A 32 5.81 2.32 -22.36
C LEU A 32 5.98 0.79 -22.36
N VAL A 33 5.92 0.16 -21.18
CA VAL A 33 6.05 -1.30 -21.04
C VAL A 33 4.92 -2.01 -21.80
N PHE A 34 3.69 -1.52 -21.70
CA PHE A 34 2.55 -2.04 -22.46
C PHE A 34 2.74 -1.91 -23.98
N PHE A 35 3.22 -0.77 -24.45
CA PHE A 35 3.52 -0.55 -25.87
C PHE A 35 4.64 -1.48 -26.38
N CYS A 36 5.72 -1.62 -25.60
CA CYS A 36 6.80 -2.57 -25.89
C CYS A 36 6.28 -4.01 -25.97
N TRP A 37 5.33 -4.39 -25.10
CA TRP A 37 4.69 -5.71 -25.13
C TRP A 37 3.91 -5.94 -26.44
N ILE A 38 3.16 -4.93 -26.91
CA ILE A 38 2.47 -5.01 -28.21
C ILE A 38 3.46 -5.17 -29.37
N ILE A 39 4.50 -4.33 -29.43
CA ILE A 39 5.55 -4.43 -30.46
C ILE A 39 6.20 -5.80 -30.44
N TRP A 40 6.48 -6.33 -29.25
CA TRP A 40 7.08 -7.65 -29.09
C TRP A 40 6.22 -8.76 -29.71
N ILE A 41 4.92 -8.80 -29.42
CA ILE A 41 4.00 -9.77 -30.03
C ILE A 41 3.92 -9.58 -31.55
N TRP A 42 3.86 -8.33 -32.01
CA TRP A 42 3.83 -8.03 -33.43
C TRP A 42 5.10 -8.50 -34.16
N LEU A 43 6.27 -8.27 -33.56
CA LEU A 43 7.56 -8.77 -34.08
C LEU A 43 7.57 -10.29 -34.15
N LEU A 44 7.06 -10.99 -33.14
CA LEU A 44 6.94 -12.46 -33.21
C LEU A 44 6.10 -12.89 -34.42
N VAL A 45 4.93 -12.26 -34.65
CA VAL A 45 4.08 -12.59 -35.80
C VAL A 45 4.81 -12.33 -37.13
N VAL A 46 5.54 -11.21 -37.25
CA VAL A 46 6.33 -10.89 -38.45
C VAL A 46 7.45 -11.91 -38.66
N ILE A 47 8.18 -12.27 -37.60
CA ILE A 47 9.25 -13.27 -37.65
C ILE A 47 8.69 -14.64 -38.04
N PHE A 48 7.56 -15.05 -37.46
CA PHE A 48 6.85 -16.27 -37.86
C PHE A 48 6.48 -16.20 -39.35
N GLY A 49 5.87 -15.11 -39.79
CA GLY A 49 5.51 -14.90 -41.20
C GLY A 49 6.71 -15.01 -42.15
N ASP A 50 7.83 -14.37 -41.82
CA ASP A 50 9.06 -14.47 -42.62
C ASP A 50 9.64 -15.90 -42.62
N LEU A 51 9.67 -16.55 -41.46
CA LEU A 51 10.15 -17.92 -41.28
C LEU A 51 9.33 -18.93 -42.11
N PHE A 52 8.00 -18.78 -42.15
CA PHE A 52 7.15 -19.64 -42.96
C PHE A 52 7.25 -19.35 -44.45
N ARG A 53 7.41 -18.07 -44.83
CA ARG A 53 7.56 -17.63 -46.22
C ARG A 53 8.87 -18.11 -46.84
N ARG A 54 9.92 -18.31 -46.05
CA ARG A 54 11.20 -18.90 -46.47
C ARG A 54 11.05 -20.37 -46.90
N PRO A 55 11.23 -20.70 -48.19
CA PRO A 55 11.14 -22.08 -48.69
C PRO A 55 12.45 -22.86 -48.50
N ASP A 56 13.54 -22.16 -48.20
CA ASP A 56 14.91 -22.64 -47.98
C ASP A 56 15.10 -23.38 -46.65
N ILE A 57 14.18 -23.23 -45.70
CA ILE A 57 14.25 -23.85 -44.37
C ILE A 57 13.35 -25.08 -44.33
N SER A 58 13.92 -26.23 -43.94
CA SER A 58 13.18 -27.49 -43.75
C SER A 58 12.12 -27.35 -42.66
N GLY A 59 11.04 -28.14 -42.72
CA GLY A 59 9.97 -28.11 -41.71
C GLY A 59 10.45 -28.30 -40.27
N TRP A 60 11.48 -29.13 -40.08
CA TRP A 60 12.15 -29.31 -38.78
C TRP A 60 12.93 -28.07 -38.32
N GLY A 61 13.56 -27.35 -39.24
CA GLY A 61 14.17 -26.06 -38.94
C GLY A 61 13.13 -25.03 -38.50
N LYS A 62 11.97 -24.97 -39.17
CA LYS A 62 10.85 -24.09 -38.77
C LYS A 62 10.31 -24.44 -37.39
N ALA A 63 10.20 -25.73 -37.06
CA ALA A 63 9.78 -26.20 -35.74
C ALA A 63 10.79 -25.81 -34.65
N GLY A 64 12.10 -26.01 -34.89
CA GLY A 64 13.15 -25.61 -33.96
C GLY A 64 13.14 -24.11 -33.67
N TRP A 65 13.06 -23.29 -34.73
CA TRP A 65 12.96 -21.83 -34.60
C TRP A 65 11.70 -21.39 -33.83
N THR A 66 10.57 -22.06 -34.06
CA THR A 66 9.32 -21.81 -33.33
C THR A 66 9.51 -22.04 -31.83
N VAL A 67 10.14 -23.15 -31.44
CA VAL A 67 10.40 -23.47 -30.04
C VAL A 67 11.35 -22.46 -29.41
N VAL A 68 12.44 -22.08 -30.08
CA VAL A 68 13.38 -21.07 -29.59
C VAL A 68 12.70 -19.72 -29.36
N LEU A 69 11.88 -19.28 -30.32
CA LEU A 69 11.11 -18.04 -30.21
C LEU A 69 10.04 -18.09 -29.10
N LEU A 70 9.50 -19.27 -28.80
CA LEU A 70 8.56 -19.46 -27.68
C LEU A 70 9.27 -19.45 -26.32
N LEU A 71 10.49 -20.00 -26.25
CA LEU A 71 11.26 -20.07 -25.01
C LEU A 71 11.91 -18.73 -24.64
N LEU A 72 12.30 -17.92 -25.63
CA LEU A 72 12.88 -16.59 -25.43
C LEU A 72 12.07 -15.67 -24.48
N PRO A 73 10.76 -15.44 -24.69
CA PRO A 73 9.96 -14.62 -23.78
C PRO A 73 9.81 -15.27 -22.41
N LEU A 74 9.74 -16.60 -22.34
CA LEU A 74 9.68 -17.32 -21.06
C LEU A 74 10.96 -17.10 -20.24
N LEU A 75 12.12 -17.17 -20.90
CA LEU A 75 13.41 -16.86 -20.30
C LEU A 75 13.47 -15.40 -19.85
N GLY A 76 12.96 -14.47 -20.66
CA GLY A 76 12.89 -13.05 -20.32
C GLY A 76 12.06 -12.79 -19.06
N VAL A 77 10.90 -13.43 -18.92
CA VAL A 77 10.08 -13.35 -17.71
C VAL A 77 10.79 -13.99 -16.52
N LEU A 78 11.43 -15.15 -16.68
CA LEU A 78 12.21 -15.76 -15.60
C LEU A 78 13.34 -14.86 -15.11
N ILE A 79 14.12 -14.30 -16.04
CA ILE A 79 15.20 -13.36 -15.72
C ILE A 79 14.62 -12.11 -15.03
N TYR A 80 13.51 -11.56 -15.54
CA TYR A 80 12.83 -10.43 -14.91
C TYR A 80 12.36 -10.75 -13.49
N LEU A 81 11.76 -11.91 -13.26
CA LEU A 81 11.32 -12.33 -11.93
C LEU A 81 12.50 -12.54 -10.97
N ILE A 82 13.62 -13.08 -11.46
CA ILE A 82 14.83 -13.25 -10.66
C ILE A 82 15.48 -11.89 -10.33
N ALA A 83 15.55 -10.98 -11.31
CA ALA A 83 16.15 -9.66 -11.14
C ALA A 83 15.28 -8.70 -10.31
N GLN A 84 13.95 -8.75 -10.50
CA GLN A 84 13.00 -7.78 -9.96
C GLN A 84 12.17 -8.33 -8.78
N GLY A 85 12.20 -9.65 -8.53
CA GLY A 85 11.34 -10.30 -7.53
C GLY A 85 11.57 -9.83 -6.09
N ARG A 86 12.79 -9.37 -5.75
CA ARG A 86 13.09 -8.82 -4.43
C ARG A 86 12.41 -7.48 -4.14
N HIS A 87 12.21 -6.64 -5.15
CA HIS A 87 11.72 -5.27 -4.96
C HIS A 87 10.18 -5.18 -4.77
N MET A 88 9.42 -6.22 -5.14
CA MET A 88 7.96 -6.23 -4.96
C MET A 88 7.51 -6.73 -3.58
N GLY A 89 8.28 -7.62 -2.95
CA GLY A 89 7.94 -8.19 -1.64
C GLY A 89 8.10 -7.19 -0.50
N GLU A 90 9.16 -6.39 -0.52
CA GLU A 90 9.47 -5.43 0.56
C GLU A 90 8.47 -4.26 0.59
N ARG A 91 8.02 -3.78 -0.58
CA ARG A 91 7.02 -2.70 -0.68
C ARG A 91 5.65 -3.14 -0.20
N ARG A 92 5.19 -4.33 -0.62
CA ARG A 92 3.91 -4.90 -0.15
C ARG A 92 3.91 -5.17 1.35
N ALA A 93 5.02 -5.65 1.90
CA ALA A 93 5.13 -5.85 3.34
C ALA A 93 5.14 -4.54 4.14
N ALA A 94 5.70 -3.45 3.59
CA ALA A 94 5.67 -2.13 4.21
C ALA A 94 4.27 -1.50 4.15
N ASP A 95 3.60 -1.59 3.00
CA ASP A 95 2.23 -1.08 2.81
C ASP A 95 1.21 -1.84 3.67
N GLU A 96 1.35 -3.17 3.79
CA GLU A 96 0.50 -3.99 4.67
C GLU A 96 0.71 -3.66 6.15
N ARG A 97 1.95 -3.40 6.59
CA ARG A 97 2.24 -2.98 7.97
C ARG A 97 1.66 -1.61 8.27
N ALA A 98 1.80 -0.65 7.36
CA ALA A 98 1.23 0.69 7.53
C ALA A 98 -0.31 0.64 7.65
N ALA A 99 -0.98 -0.17 6.82
CA ALA A 99 -2.42 -0.36 6.91
C ALA A 99 -2.86 -1.05 8.22
N GLN A 100 -2.07 -2.01 8.73
CA GLN A 100 -2.33 -2.65 10.01
C GLN A 100 -2.13 -1.70 11.19
N ASP A 101 -1.10 -0.85 11.16
CA ASP A 101 -0.82 0.13 12.21
C ASP A 101 -1.93 1.20 12.29
N GLU A 102 -2.44 1.68 11.15
CA GLU A 102 -3.59 2.60 11.12
C GLU A 102 -4.86 1.95 11.67
N PHE A 103 -5.13 0.69 11.32
CA PHE A 103 -6.28 -0.03 11.84
C PHE A 103 -6.15 -0.28 13.35
N ALA A 104 -4.97 -0.69 13.83
CA ALA A 104 -4.70 -0.89 15.25
C ALA A 104 -4.84 0.42 16.05
N ALA A 105 -4.39 1.55 15.50
CA ALA A 105 -4.56 2.87 16.11
C ALA A 105 -6.04 3.24 16.24
N ARG A 106 -6.84 2.99 15.20
CA ARG A 106 -8.29 3.25 15.20
C ARG A 106 -9.04 2.35 16.19
N VAL A 107 -8.70 1.07 16.27
CA VAL A 107 -9.33 0.15 17.23
C VAL A 107 -8.98 0.55 18.66
N ARG A 108 -7.73 0.97 18.91
CA ARG A 108 -7.30 1.43 20.23
C ARG A 108 -8.00 2.72 20.65
N SER A 109 -8.21 3.68 19.74
CA SER A 109 -8.92 4.92 20.05
C SER A 109 -10.38 4.66 20.40
N VAL A 110 -11.08 3.82 19.62
CA VAL A 110 -12.49 3.47 19.88
C VAL A 110 -12.62 2.68 21.19
N SER A 111 -11.71 1.74 21.45
CA SER A 111 -11.75 0.95 22.69
C SER A 111 -11.41 1.76 23.94
N ALA A 112 -10.60 2.82 23.81
CA ALA A 112 -10.30 3.74 24.91
C ALA A 112 -11.52 4.61 25.25
N GLU A 113 -12.22 5.09 24.22
CA GLU A 113 -13.43 5.90 24.35
C GLU A 113 -14.59 5.10 24.97
N ASP A 114 -14.79 3.85 24.54
CA ASP A 114 -15.78 2.94 25.11
C ASP A 114 -15.47 2.59 26.58
N ASN A 115 -14.21 2.34 26.93
CA ASN A 115 -13.81 2.05 28.32
C ASN A 115 -14.03 3.26 29.24
N ALA A 116 -13.74 4.47 28.77
CA ALA A 116 -13.97 5.69 29.55
C ALA A 116 -15.48 5.90 29.83
N ALA A 117 -16.32 5.68 28.83
CA ALA A 117 -17.78 5.73 28.98
C ALA A 117 -18.31 4.68 29.98
N ASP A 118 -17.84 3.44 29.89
CA ASP A 118 -18.23 2.34 30.79
C ASP A 118 -17.81 2.61 32.25
N LEU A 119 -16.61 3.15 32.47
CA LEU A 119 -16.12 3.52 33.81
C LEU A 119 -16.97 4.63 34.44
N ILE A 120 -17.37 5.63 33.66
CA ILE A 120 -18.24 6.73 34.13
C ILE A 120 -19.64 6.20 34.45
N ALA A 121 -20.20 5.34 33.61
CA ALA A 121 -21.51 4.73 33.83
C ALA A 121 -21.53 3.88 35.13
N LYS A 122 -20.46 3.10 35.36
CA LYS A 122 -20.31 2.28 36.57
C LYS A 122 -20.14 3.14 37.82
N ALA A 123 -19.36 4.22 37.73
CA ALA A 123 -19.20 5.17 38.82
C ALA A 123 -20.53 5.87 39.18
N LYS A 124 -21.36 6.21 38.19
CA LYS A 124 -22.68 6.79 38.42
C LYS A 124 -23.61 5.82 39.17
N ARG A 125 -23.58 4.53 38.81
CA ARG A 125 -24.40 3.52 39.49
C ARG A 125 -24.05 3.37 40.97
N LEU A 126 -22.76 3.43 41.30
CA LEU A 126 -22.29 3.37 42.70
C LEU A 126 -22.71 4.58 43.51
N LEU A 127 -22.82 5.75 42.87
CA LEU A 127 -23.34 6.98 43.49
C LEU A 127 -24.84 6.87 43.75
N ASP A 128 -25.60 6.37 42.78
CA ASP A 128 -27.05 6.16 42.90
C ASP A 128 -27.38 5.09 43.97
N GLU A 129 -26.52 4.07 44.12
CA GLU A 129 -26.60 3.06 45.20
C GLU A 129 -26.18 3.63 46.58
N GLY A 130 -25.64 4.85 46.64
CA GLY A 130 -25.16 5.49 47.87
C GLY A 130 -23.86 4.89 48.42
N THR A 131 -23.17 4.06 47.63
CA THR A 131 -21.92 3.39 48.02
C THR A 131 -20.71 4.33 47.95
N ILE A 132 -20.79 5.37 47.13
CA ILE A 132 -19.77 6.43 47.01
C ILE A 132 -20.41 7.81 47.14
N SER A 133 -19.63 8.78 47.57
CA SER A 133 -20.03 10.19 47.64
C SER A 133 -19.86 10.91 46.30
N GLU A 134 -20.57 12.03 46.11
CA GLU A 134 -20.45 12.89 44.92
C GLU A 134 -19.00 13.32 44.65
N LYS A 135 -18.23 13.56 45.71
CA LYS A 135 -16.83 13.94 45.62
C LYS A 135 -15.97 12.84 45.00
N GLU A 136 -16.22 11.59 45.38
CA GLU A 136 -15.51 10.41 44.87
C GLU A 136 -15.93 10.09 43.42
N TYR A 137 -17.20 10.30 43.07
CA TYR A 137 -17.69 10.17 41.69
C TYR A 137 -16.98 11.14 40.74
N GLN A 138 -16.85 12.42 41.10
CA GLN A 138 -16.15 13.40 40.27
C GLN A 138 -14.66 13.05 40.10
N GLU A 139 -14.05 12.42 41.11
CA GLU A 139 -12.68 11.95 41.03
C GLU A 139 -12.50 10.80 40.03
N LEU A 140 -13.41 9.83 40.06
CA LEU A 140 -13.44 8.70 39.12
C LEU A 140 -13.73 9.15 37.68
N LYS A 141 -14.66 10.09 37.49
CA LYS A 141 -14.97 10.66 36.18
C LYS A 141 -13.78 11.37 35.56
N ARG A 142 -13.08 12.20 36.33
CA ARG A 142 -11.87 12.90 35.86
C ARG A 142 -10.77 11.90 35.49
N LYS A 143 -10.61 10.83 36.28
CA LYS A 143 -9.63 9.78 36.00
C LYS A 143 -9.93 9.02 34.70
N ALA A 144 -11.20 8.71 34.44
CA ALA A 144 -11.65 8.04 33.21
C ALA A 144 -11.53 8.92 31.95
N LEU A 145 -11.63 10.25 32.08
CA LEU A 145 -11.46 11.20 30.97
C LEU A 145 -10.00 11.53 30.64
N THR A 146 -9.06 11.16 31.50
CA THR A 146 -7.62 11.44 31.32
C THR A 146 -6.84 10.20 30.87
N SER A 147 -7.47 9.03 30.89
CA SER A 147 -6.92 7.72 30.48
C SER A 147 -7.32 7.38 29.06
#